data_AF-A0A2J8LFB3-F1
#
_entry.id   AF-A0A2J8LFB3-F1
#
_cell.length_a   1.000
_cell.length_b   1.000
_cell.length_c   1.000
_cell.angle_alpha   90.00
_cell.angle_beta   90.00
_cell.angle_gamma   90.00
#
_symmetry.space_group_name_H-M   'P 1'
#
loop_
_entity.id
_entity.type
_entity.pdbx_description
1 polymer ?
#
loop_
_entity_poly.entity_id
_entity_poly.type
_entity_poly.pdbx_seq_one_letter_code
_entity_poly.pdbx_strand_id
1 'polypeptide(L)' 'MAAAYLDPNLNHTPNSSTKTHLGTGMERSPGAMERVLKVFHYFESNSEPTTWASIIRHGDATDVRI' A
#
# COMPACT_ATOMS: atom_id res chain seq x y z
N MET A 1 -6.91 13.06 26.44
CA MET A 1 -5.88 12.35 25.66
C MET A 1 -5.81 10.94 26.21
N ALA A 2 -6.16 9.92 25.42
CA ALA A 2 -6.13 8.53 25.86
C ALA A 2 -5.11 7.78 25.00
N ALA A 3 -4.18 7.08 25.65
CA ALA A 3 -3.21 6.21 24.98
C ALA A 3 -3.73 4.77 25.05
N ALA A 4 -3.95 4.14 23.89
CA ALA A 4 -4.17 2.71 23.83
C ALA A 4 -2.82 2.02 24.08
N TYR A 5 -2.68 1.37 25.24
CA TYR A 5 -1.53 0.51 25.51
C TYR A 5 -1.68 -0.75 24.68
N LEU A 6 -0.82 -0.90 23.67
CA LEU A 6 -0.72 -2.13 22.89
C LEU A 6 0.29 -3.07 23.57
N ASP A 7 -0.11 -4.33 23.74
CA ASP A 7 0.72 -5.39 24.29
C ASP A 7 1.88 -5.72 23.33
N PRO A 8 3.14 -5.79 23.81
CA PRO A 8 4.30 -5.98 22.95
C PRO A 8 4.44 -7.41 22.39
N ASN A 9 3.59 -8.37 22.78
CA ASN A 9 3.69 -9.77 22.36
C ASN A 9 2.71 -10.14 21.24
N LEU A 10 2.37 -9.19 20.36
CA LEU A 10 1.67 -9.51 19.13
C LEU A 10 2.65 -10.17 18.16
N ASN A 11 2.83 -11.49 18.33
CA ASN A 11 3.58 -12.31 17.39
C ASN A 11 3.08 -12.04 15.97
N HIS A 12 4.01 -11.63 15.12
CA HIS A 12 3.81 -11.15 13.77
C HIS A 12 3.38 -12.28 12.82
N THR A 13 2.21 -12.87 13.05
CA THR A 13 1.45 -13.46 11.96
C THR A 13 0.70 -12.32 11.29
N PRO A 14 0.83 -12.09 9.97
CA PRO A 14 -0.06 -11.17 9.29
C PRO A 14 -1.46 -11.79 9.32
N ASN A 15 -2.20 -11.52 10.40
CA ASN A 15 -3.61 -11.84 10.47
C ASN A 15 -4.31 -10.94 9.45
N SER A 16 -4.55 -11.53 8.29
CA SER A 16 -5.48 -11.02 7.30
C SER A 16 -6.87 -11.00 7.91
N SER A 17 -7.18 -10.01 8.76
CA SER A 17 -8.53 -9.81 9.30
C SER A 17 -8.69 -8.52 10.10
N THR A 18 -8.18 -7.39 9.60
CA THR A 18 -8.97 -6.16 9.68
C THR A 18 -9.77 -6.09 8.39
N LYS A 19 -11.06 -6.43 8.46
CA LYS A 19 -12.05 -5.98 7.47
C LYS A 19 -12.18 -4.45 7.61
N THR A 20 -11.13 -3.73 7.26
CA THR A 20 -11.32 -2.41 6.69
C THR A 20 -11.88 -2.69 5.31
N HIS A 21 -13.18 -2.47 5.15
CA HIS A 21 -13.88 -2.51 3.88
C HIS A 21 -13.40 -1.32 2.99
N LEU A 22 -12.09 -1.16 2.81
CA LEU A 22 -11.56 -0.49 1.64
C LEU A 22 -11.66 -1.53 0.55
N GLY A 23 -12.76 -1.46 -0.21
CA GLY A 23 -13.12 -2.40 -1.26
C GLY A 23 -11.90 -2.82 -2.07
N THR A 24 -11.51 -4.08 -1.91
CA THR A 24 -10.76 -4.81 -2.93
C THR A 24 -11.63 -4.82 -4.17
N GLY A 25 -11.36 -3.88 -5.07
CA GLY A 25 -12.03 -3.77 -6.34
C GLY A 25 -13.31 -2.95 -6.26
N MET A 26 -13.19 -1.63 -6.51
CA MET A 26 -14.08 -1.11 -7.54
C MET A 26 -13.82 -2.01 -8.74
N GLU A 27 -14.76 -2.90 -9.05
CA GLU A 27 -14.72 -3.74 -10.24
C GLU A 27 -14.49 -2.79 -11.41
N ARG A 28 -13.25 -2.70 -11.86
CA ARG A 28 -12.89 -1.75 -12.90
C ARG A 28 -13.69 -2.18 -14.11
N SER A 29 -14.36 -1.22 -14.75
CA SER A 29 -15.06 -1.47 -16.00
C SER A 29 -14.11 -2.27 -16.92
N PRO A 30 -14.55 -3.42 -17.46
CA PRO A 30 -13.75 -4.19 -18.40
C PRO A 30 -13.24 -3.25 -19.51
N GLY A 31 -11.93 -2.98 -19.52
CA GLY A 31 -11.30 -2.01 -20.44
C GLY A 31 -10.58 -0.82 -19.79
N ALA A 32 -10.70 -0.60 -18.47
CA ALA A 32 -9.93 0.45 -17.80
C ALA A 32 -8.43 0.11 -17.80
N MET A 33 -7.59 1.04 -18.28
CA MET A 33 -6.13 0.89 -18.31
C MET A 33 -5.58 0.70 -16.89
N GLU A 34 -4.61 -0.20 -16.76
CA GLU A 34 -3.86 -0.33 -15.52
C GLU A 34 -2.96 0.89 -15.31
N ARG A 35 -3.21 1.63 -14.22
CA ARG A 35 -2.37 2.75 -13.82
C ARG A 35 -1.46 2.31 -12.67
N VAL A 36 -0.15 2.45 -12.88
CA VAL A 36 0.89 2.15 -11.90
C VAL A 36 1.83 3.35 -11.76
N LEU A 37 2.14 3.69 -10.51
CA LEU A 37 3.15 4.70 -10.17
C LEU A 37 4.36 4.01 -9.55
N LYS A 38 5.56 4.35 -10.04
CA LYS A 38 6.82 3.95 -9.43
C LYS A 38 7.32 5.09 -8.53
N VAL A 39 7.35 4.87 -7.23
CA VAL A 39 7.80 5.86 -6.23
C VAL A 39 9.15 5.47 -5.68
N PHE A 40 10.20 6.20 -6.06
CA PHE A 40 11.54 6.01 -5.51
C PHE A 40 11.61 6.47 -4.06
N HIS A 41 12.37 5.77 -3.25
CA HIS A 41 12.54 6.07 -1.83
C HIS A 41 13.92 5.65 -1.32
N TYR A 42 14.24 6.06 -0.10
CA TYR A 42 15.51 5.76 0.58
C TYR A 42 15.36 4.84 1.78
N PHE A 43 14.19 4.21 1.94
CA PHE A 43 14.04 3.14 2.93
C PHE A 43 14.94 1.97 2.57
N GLU A 44 15.74 1.53 3.55
CA GLU A 44 16.71 0.47 3.36
C GLU A 44 16.02 -0.84 2.96
N SER A 45 16.54 -1.46 1.90
CA SER A 45 16.08 -2.74 1.38
C SER A 45 17.30 -3.56 0.95
N ASN A 46 17.17 -4.89 0.97
CA ASN A 46 18.24 -5.82 0.58
C ASN A 46 18.36 -5.93 -0.96
N SER A 47 18.56 -4.80 -1.63
CA SER A 47 18.72 -4.67 -3.08
C SER A 47 19.57 -3.44 -3.41
N GLU A 48 20.02 -3.31 -4.65
CA GLU A 48 20.82 -2.15 -5.06
C GLU A 48 20.04 -0.84 -4.83
N PRO A 49 20.63 0.20 -4.22
CA PRO A 49 19.92 1.43 -3.85
C PRO A 49 19.19 2.13 -5.00
N THR A 50 19.70 2.00 -6.23
CA THR A 50 19.09 2.56 -7.45
C THR A 50 17.75 1.90 -7.82
N THR A 51 17.44 0.77 -7.21
CA THR A 51 16.23 -0.02 -7.47
C THR A 51 15.13 0.20 -6.44
N TRP A 52 15.42 0.92 -5.35
CA TRP A 52 14.47 1.11 -4.24
C TRP A 52 13.29 1.98 -4.66
N ALA A 53 12.18 1.31 -4.94
CA ALA A 53 10.93 1.95 -5.30
C ALA A 53 9.73 1.08 -4.96
N SER A 54 8.60 1.72 -4.69
CA SER A 54 7.31 1.05 -4.54
C SER A 54 6.53 1.15 -5.84
N ILE A 55 5.91 0.04 -6.27
CA ILE A 55 5.01 0.00 -7.42
C ILE A 55 3.57 0.06 -6.92
N ILE A 56 2.91 1.20 -7.11
CA ILE A 56 1.59 1.48 -6.55
C ILE A 56 0.55 1.43 -7.67
N ARG A 57 -0.41 0.51 -7.57
CA ARG A 57 -1.60 0.51 -8.42
C ARG A 57 -2.59 1.52 -7.87
N HIS A 58 -3.12 2.39 -8.72
CA HIS A 58 -4.10 3.39 -8.31
C HIS A 58 -5.31 3.44 -9.25
N GLY A 59 -6.36 4.13 -8.81
CA GLY A 59 -7.58 4.36 -9.60
C GLY A 59 -7.57 5.74 -10.26
N ASP A 60 -8.52 5.98 -11.16
CA ASP A 60 -8.63 7.25 -11.89
C ASP A 60 -8.99 8.45 -10.99
N ALA A 61 -9.60 8.21 -9.82
CA ALA A 61 -9.88 9.24 -8.84
C ALA A 61 -8.64 9.66 -8.01
N THR A 62 -7.50 9.01 -8.19
CA THR A 62 -6.25 9.38 -7.52
C THR A 62 -5.60 10.55 -8.26
N ASP A 63 -5.54 11.71 -7.59
CA ASP A 63 -4.80 12.87 -8.08
C ASP A 63 -3.29 12.59 -8.02
N VAL A 64 -2.67 12.41 -9.19
CA VAL A 64 -1.22 12.26 -9.33
C VAL A 64 -0.67 13.56 -9.87
N ARG A 65 0.14 14.24 -9.06
CA ARG A 65 0.89 15.42 -9.49
C ARG A 65 2.16 14.96 -10.20
N ILE A 66 2.37 15.47 -11.42
CA ILE A 66 3.61 15.28 -12.19
C ILE A 66 4.66 16.33 -11.81
#